data_AF-A0A521JXV6-F1
#
_entry.id   AF-A0A521JXV6-F1
#
_cell.length_a   1.000
_cell.length_b   1.000
_cell.length_c   1.000
_cell.angle_alpha   90.00
_cell.angle_beta   90.00
_cell.angle_gamma   90.00
#
_symmetry.space_group_name_H-M   'P 1'
#
loop_
_entity.id
_entity.type
_entity.pdbx_description
1 polymer ?
#
loop_
_entity_poly.entity_id
_entity_poly.type
_entity_poly.pdbx_seq_one_letter_code
_entity_poly.pdbx_strand_id
1 'polypeptide(L)'
;MVVRDVMSSVMRMVRPACLLLALLVLLFCAAPSYVLAQNSSESAQTETPRDIYYKTGGVPVGPPAPAQDEARYPRYGSFDNRTFVWFVTQQHTYFGGFVLALPIFCVIIELIGLFTRDKSVAARYDCLARDFLRVSLLALSLTAVVGTLMLGMFIWLYPSFMRYMGGTFKAMMPVYALVFVAESVFLIAYYYSWDRMAAPALKWLHVSLGVVVNSLGGVLLLLANAWAAFMMAPAGVDAQGRYLGNMAHLLHSALWNPLNVHRFLADIMSGGAVVIAYASYRFLTSKTDEERAYYDWVGYVFLFVTVCALLPMPFAGYWLMRSVYAFRQSMGVTMMGGLLTWLFVVQALLVGVLFLGINYYLWQSMGRMKGGERYQPYFQHLVWALMACLFVWLTPHTVVMAPSEVKAMGGAQHPVIGNYGVMSSKNGAINVMICLTALSYIFFRRANRAITVSWEKTGNILLAVLFVTGIMNIIWLSVYGFYLPASVRVGLSSPQAFTTLTVLVAGLLINRSMMRGAKVHGPIEWGKISVRGMVALFGLAATFTWVMGLMGYIRSSGRLSWHVNELMPDLSPWAYTPSLGFAAKMVTLNMVVFWLTVLLLFWISSRDRRAVPVTGLIPQNSRPILPEAREAQPS
;
A
#
# COMPACT_ATOMS: atom_id res chain seq x y z
N MET A 1 16.08 -36.11 -8.97
CA MET A 1 16.00 -36.84 -7.70
C MET A 1 16.24 -35.90 -6.50
N VAL A 2 17.40 -35.24 -6.42
CA VAL A 2 17.77 -34.30 -5.33
C VAL A 2 16.75 -33.18 -5.05
N VAL A 3 16.11 -32.60 -6.07
CA VAL A 3 15.10 -31.53 -5.90
C VAL A 3 13.82 -32.04 -5.23
N ARG A 4 13.43 -33.30 -5.47
CA ARG A 4 12.21 -33.91 -4.90
C ARG A 4 12.43 -34.27 -3.43
N ASP A 5 13.63 -34.73 -3.08
CA ASP A 5 14.01 -35.04 -1.70
C ASP A 5 14.17 -33.78 -0.86
N VAL A 6 14.80 -32.73 -1.40
CA VAL A 6 14.90 -31.40 -0.75
C VAL A 6 13.51 -30.79 -0.55
N MET A 7 12.63 -30.86 -1.55
CA MET A 7 11.26 -30.33 -1.44
C MET A 7 10.41 -31.13 -0.43
N SER A 8 10.66 -32.44 -0.29
CA SER A 8 10.03 -33.28 0.74
C SER A 8 10.53 -32.98 2.16
N SER A 9 11.81 -32.61 2.31
CA SER A 9 12.41 -32.20 3.59
C SER A 9 11.99 -30.79 3.97
N VAL A 10 11.89 -29.88 2.99
CA VAL A 10 11.31 -28.54 3.15
C VAL A 10 9.83 -28.65 3.57
N MET A 11 9.03 -29.48 2.92
CA MET A 11 7.63 -29.71 3.34
C MET A 11 7.54 -30.35 4.74
N ARG A 12 8.53 -31.16 5.17
CA ARG A 12 8.57 -31.74 6.52
C ARG A 12 9.02 -30.74 7.60
N MET A 13 9.91 -29.80 7.29
CA MET A 13 10.37 -28.75 8.22
C MET A 13 9.43 -27.55 8.30
N VAL A 14 8.79 -27.19 7.19
CA VAL A 14 7.80 -26.09 7.15
C VAL A 14 6.44 -26.59 7.65
N ARG A 15 6.19 -27.91 7.66
CA ARG A 15 4.97 -28.54 8.20
C ARG A 15 4.57 -28.05 9.59
N PRO A 16 5.43 -28.00 10.63
CA PRO A 16 5.04 -27.48 11.94
C PRO A 16 4.67 -25.98 11.91
N ALA A 17 5.34 -25.15 11.10
CA ALA A 17 5.00 -23.73 10.96
C ALA A 17 3.72 -23.52 10.14
N CYS A 18 3.51 -24.29 9.07
CA CYS A 18 2.26 -24.34 8.30
C CYS A 18 1.13 -25.00 9.09
N LEU A 19 1.42 -25.94 9.99
CA LEU A 19 0.46 -26.55 10.91
C LEU A 19 0.12 -25.58 12.02
N LEU A 20 1.06 -24.78 12.53
CA LEU A 20 0.80 -23.71 13.49
C LEU A 20 0.02 -22.57 12.84
N LEU A 21 0.33 -22.22 11.58
CA LEU A 21 -0.42 -21.26 10.78
C LEU A 21 -1.80 -21.80 10.43
N ALA A 22 -1.91 -23.06 10.00
CA ALA A 22 -3.18 -23.71 9.78
C ALA A 22 -3.94 -23.90 11.09
N LEU A 23 -3.29 -24.12 12.23
CA LEU A 23 -3.91 -24.17 13.56
C LEU A 23 -4.34 -22.80 14.02
N LEU A 24 -3.59 -21.73 13.76
CA LEU A 24 -3.99 -20.35 14.09
C LEU A 24 -5.13 -19.90 13.18
N VAL A 25 -5.07 -20.22 11.89
CA VAL A 25 -6.14 -19.96 10.90
C VAL A 25 -7.34 -20.85 11.16
N LEU A 26 -7.17 -22.12 11.53
CA LEU A 26 -8.26 -23.02 11.95
C LEU A 26 -8.77 -22.67 13.35
N LEU A 27 -7.96 -22.16 14.28
CA LEU A 27 -8.45 -21.61 15.56
C LEU A 27 -9.23 -20.31 15.31
N PHE A 28 -8.91 -19.58 14.24
CA PHE A 28 -9.64 -18.37 13.85
C PHE A 28 -10.91 -18.67 13.03
N CYS A 29 -10.86 -19.68 12.15
CA CYS A 29 -12.00 -20.14 11.33
C CYS A 29 -12.90 -21.15 12.06
N ALA A 30 -12.36 -21.87 13.05
CA ALA A 30 -13.03 -22.90 13.84
C ALA A 30 -12.93 -22.62 15.33
N ALA A 31 -12.74 -21.37 15.77
CA ALA A 31 -13.17 -20.96 17.10
C ALA A 31 -14.65 -21.33 17.20
N PRO A 32 -15.01 -22.41 17.93
CA PRO A 32 -16.39 -22.70 18.17
C PRO A 32 -16.92 -21.53 18.98
N SER A 33 -18.10 -21.07 18.64
CA SER A 33 -18.94 -20.32 19.56
C SER A 33 -19.03 -21.13 20.85
N TYR A 34 -18.13 -20.88 21.81
CA TYR A 34 -18.34 -21.30 23.20
C TYR A 34 -19.44 -20.39 23.73
N VAL A 35 -20.66 -20.75 23.34
CA VAL A 35 -21.89 -20.36 24.00
C VAL A 35 -21.78 -20.98 25.39
N LEU A 36 -21.45 -20.15 26.39
CA LEU A 36 -21.87 -20.45 27.75
C LEU A 36 -23.39 -20.48 27.70
N ALA A 37 -23.94 -21.69 27.63
CA ALA A 37 -25.36 -21.92 27.83
C ALA A 37 -25.70 -21.41 29.24
N GLN A 38 -26.35 -20.25 29.31
CA GLN A 38 -27.07 -19.82 30.50
C GLN A 38 -28.56 -20.03 30.26
N ASN A 39 -29.16 -20.63 31.28
CA ASN A 39 -30.49 -21.23 31.32
C ASN A 39 -31.59 -20.37 30.69
N SER A 40 -32.43 -21.06 29.92
CA SER A 40 -33.73 -20.59 29.46
C SER A 40 -34.65 -20.29 30.63
N SER A 41 -35.05 -19.03 30.76
CA SER A 41 -36.37 -18.68 31.30
C SER A 41 -37.23 -18.17 30.14
N GLU A 42 -38.36 -18.84 29.94
CA GLU A 42 -39.39 -18.48 28.97
C GLU A 42 -39.89 -17.05 29.18
N SER A 43 -40.09 -16.30 28.08
CA SER A 43 -41.33 -15.53 27.85
C SER A 43 -41.30 -14.73 26.54
N ALA A 44 -42.49 -14.65 25.95
CA ALA A 44 -42.99 -13.68 24.97
C ALA A 44 -42.37 -13.70 23.55
N GLN A 45 -43.25 -14.00 22.58
CA GLN A 45 -43.05 -13.78 21.15
C GLN A 45 -42.57 -12.35 20.88
N THR A 46 -41.25 -12.20 20.78
CA THR A 46 -40.58 -10.95 20.40
C THR A 46 -39.79 -11.29 19.16
N GLU A 47 -39.95 -10.54 18.06
CA GLU A 47 -39.18 -10.76 16.84
C GLU A 47 -37.70 -10.91 17.20
N THR A 48 -37.10 -12.05 16.83
CA THR A 48 -35.68 -12.29 17.10
C THR A 48 -34.86 -11.16 16.49
N PRO A 49 -34.03 -10.43 17.27
CA PRO A 49 -33.21 -9.35 16.77
C PRO A 49 -32.40 -9.80 15.56
N ARG A 50 -32.46 -9.01 14.49
CA ARG A 50 -31.78 -9.33 13.23
C ARG A 50 -30.55 -8.45 13.04
N ASP A 51 -29.51 -9.07 12.49
CA ASP A 51 -28.30 -8.41 12.08
C ASP A 51 -28.59 -7.30 11.04
N ILE A 52 -28.01 -6.12 11.23
CA ILE A 52 -28.26 -4.97 10.36
C ILE A 52 -27.75 -5.16 8.92
N TYR A 53 -26.72 -5.98 8.70
CA TYR A 53 -26.11 -6.22 7.40
C TYR A 53 -26.52 -7.57 6.81
N TYR A 54 -26.26 -8.67 7.52
CA TYR A 54 -26.54 -10.04 7.10
C TYR A 54 -28.02 -10.43 7.17
N LYS A 55 -28.85 -9.67 7.91
CA LYS A 55 -30.28 -9.93 8.13
C LYS A 55 -30.58 -11.27 8.83
N THR A 56 -29.57 -11.90 9.43
CA THR A 56 -29.70 -13.14 10.20
C THR A 56 -30.16 -12.86 11.63
N GLY A 57 -31.02 -13.70 12.20
CA GLY A 57 -31.41 -13.61 13.62
C GLY A 57 -30.27 -14.03 14.55
N GLY A 58 -30.27 -13.51 15.77
CA GLY A 58 -29.33 -13.93 16.82
C GLY A 58 -29.76 -13.49 18.22
N VAL A 59 -29.05 -13.98 19.23
CA VAL A 59 -29.29 -13.62 20.64
C VAL A 59 -28.39 -12.43 20.98
N PRO A 60 -28.92 -11.30 21.47
CA PRO A 60 -28.10 -10.20 21.93
C PRO A 60 -27.25 -10.58 23.15
N VAL A 61 -25.92 -10.49 23.02
CA VAL A 61 -24.94 -10.75 24.09
C VAL A 61 -24.06 -9.53 24.38
N GLY A 62 -23.94 -8.60 23.44
CA GLY A 62 -23.13 -7.38 23.61
C GLY A 62 -23.89 -6.21 24.23
N PRO A 63 -23.17 -5.18 24.70
CA PRO A 63 -23.80 -3.94 25.15
C PRO A 63 -24.50 -3.24 23.97
N PRO A 64 -25.59 -2.49 24.22
CA PRO A 64 -26.14 -1.59 23.22
C PRO A 64 -25.16 -0.46 22.90
N ALA A 65 -25.31 0.15 21.73
CA ALA A 65 -24.63 1.40 21.43
C ALA A 65 -25.07 2.48 22.43
N PRO A 66 -24.15 3.32 22.95
CA PRO A 66 -24.48 4.30 23.98
C PRO A 66 -25.60 5.24 23.54
N ALA A 67 -26.62 5.40 24.39
CA ALA A 67 -27.67 6.37 24.18
C ALA A 67 -27.13 7.82 24.31
N GLN A 68 -27.91 8.80 23.86
CA GLN A 68 -27.45 10.19 23.78
C GLN A 68 -27.05 10.79 25.14
N ASP A 69 -27.74 10.38 26.20
CA ASP A 69 -27.55 10.76 27.59
C ASP A 69 -26.39 10.00 28.28
N GLU A 70 -25.99 8.84 27.74
CA GLU A 70 -24.91 8.00 28.27
C GLU A 70 -23.52 8.33 27.67
N ALA A 71 -23.49 9.11 26.59
CA ALA A 71 -22.26 9.47 25.89
C ALA A 71 -21.46 10.52 26.68
N ARG A 72 -20.31 10.11 27.23
CA ARG A 72 -19.43 10.98 28.04
C ARG A 72 -18.18 11.37 27.26
N TYR A 73 -17.96 12.69 27.14
CA TYR A 73 -16.79 13.29 26.51
C TYR A 73 -16.06 14.21 27.49
N PRO A 74 -14.97 13.75 28.13
CA PRO A 74 -14.17 14.58 29.02
C PRO A 74 -13.65 15.84 28.33
N ARG A 75 -13.77 16.99 29.01
CA ARG A 75 -13.33 18.30 28.50
C ARG A 75 -12.18 18.82 29.35
N TYR A 76 -11.12 19.27 28.68
CA TYR A 76 -9.91 19.81 29.32
C TYR A 76 -9.67 21.22 28.79
N GLY A 77 -10.25 22.22 29.44
CA GLY A 77 -10.14 23.61 28.99
C GLY A 77 -10.61 23.79 27.54
N SER A 78 -9.77 24.42 26.70
CA SER A 78 -10.01 24.65 25.27
C SER A 78 -9.48 23.53 24.36
N PHE A 79 -9.05 22.40 24.92
CA PHE A 79 -8.44 21.32 24.18
C PHE A 79 -9.44 20.62 23.23
N ASP A 80 -9.06 20.45 21.96
CA ASP A 80 -9.83 19.71 20.96
C ASP A 80 -9.39 18.24 20.93
N ASN A 81 -10.19 17.38 21.60
CA ASN A 81 -9.92 15.95 21.67
C ASN A 81 -9.85 15.30 20.28
N ARG A 82 -10.69 15.73 19.34
CA ARG A 82 -10.77 15.14 18.00
C ARG A 82 -9.51 15.45 17.19
N THR A 83 -9.06 16.69 17.23
CA THR A 83 -7.84 17.11 16.52
C THR A 83 -6.60 16.39 17.07
N PHE A 84 -6.51 16.22 18.39
CA PHE A 84 -5.39 15.52 19.00
C PHE A 84 -5.40 14.01 18.70
N VAL A 85 -6.57 13.36 18.81
CA VAL A 85 -6.74 11.95 18.40
C VAL A 85 -6.40 11.75 16.93
N TRP A 86 -6.79 12.68 16.06
CA TRP A 86 -6.41 12.62 14.65
C TRP A 86 -4.89 12.62 14.46
N PHE A 87 -4.17 13.55 15.09
CA PHE A 87 -2.70 13.58 15.03
C PHE A 87 -2.08 12.23 15.38
N VAL A 88 -2.40 11.70 16.56
CA VAL A 88 -1.78 10.47 17.06
C VAL A 88 -2.19 9.25 16.23
N THR A 89 -3.47 9.14 15.86
CA THR A 89 -3.95 8.02 15.04
C THR A 89 -3.32 8.03 13.64
N GLN A 90 -3.12 9.21 13.05
CA GLN A 90 -2.47 9.31 11.74
C GLN A 90 -0.97 8.98 11.83
N GLN A 91 -0.26 9.42 12.88
CA GLN A 91 1.11 8.96 13.14
C GLN A 91 1.17 7.44 13.27
N HIS A 92 0.30 6.86 14.09
CA HIS A 92 0.23 5.41 14.26
C HIS A 92 -0.05 4.69 12.94
N THR A 93 -0.92 5.25 12.09
CA THR A 93 -1.22 4.68 10.77
C THR A 93 0.00 4.69 9.85
N TYR A 94 0.77 5.79 9.82
CA TYR A 94 2.01 5.86 9.03
C TYR A 94 3.04 4.82 9.47
N PHE A 95 3.29 4.75 10.77
CA PHE A 95 4.25 3.80 11.33
C PHE A 95 3.76 2.35 11.24
N GLY A 96 2.47 2.09 11.40
CA GLY A 96 1.88 0.75 11.24
C GLY A 96 2.09 0.19 9.84
N GLY A 97 1.80 0.99 8.80
CA GLY A 97 2.06 0.56 7.42
C GLY A 97 3.55 0.37 7.11
N PHE A 98 4.40 1.22 7.69
CA PHE A 98 5.86 1.09 7.57
C PHE A 98 6.39 -0.20 8.21
N VAL A 99 5.98 -0.50 9.45
CA VAL A 99 6.40 -1.70 10.19
C VAL A 99 5.90 -2.99 9.54
N LEU A 100 4.70 -2.99 8.97
CA LEU A 100 4.18 -4.17 8.28
C LEU A 100 4.98 -4.52 7.02
N ALA A 101 5.53 -3.53 6.33
CA ALA A 101 6.21 -3.72 5.04
C ALA A 101 7.66 -4.19 5.16
N LEU A 102 8.41 -3.75 6.17
CA LEU A 102 9.84 -4.07 6.27
C LEU A 102 10.15 -5.57 6.44
N PRO A 103 9.41 -6.35 7.27
CA PRO A 103 9.60 -7.80 7.34
C PRO A 103 9.28 -8.51 6.02
N ILE A 104 8.33 -7.99 5.22
CA ILE A 104 8.02 -8.53 3.89
C ILE A 104 9.25 -8.39 3.00
N PHE A 105 9.85 -7.19 2.98
CA PHE A 105 11.05 -6.94 2.20
C PHE A 105 12.23 -7.77 2.67
N CYS A 106 12.42 -7.91 3.98
CA CYS A 106 13.48 -8.73 4.57
C CYS A 106 13.39 -10.18 4.07
N VAL A 107 12.22 -10.82 4.17
CA VAL A 107 12.02 -12.20 3.70
C VAL A 107 12.26 -12.34 2.19
N ILE A 108 11.76 -11.40 1.39
CA ILE A 108 11.96 -11.44 -0.07
C ILE A 108 13.45 -11.34 -0.40
N ILE A 109 14.17 -10.38 0.22
CA ILE A 109 15.58 -10.14 -0.03
C ILE A 109 16.43 -11.33 0.46
N GLU A 110 16.11 -11.90 1.62
CA GLU A 110 16.79 -13.08 2.15
C GLU A 110 16.59 -14.31 1.25
N LEU A 111 15.37 -14.54 0.77
CA LEU A 111 15.08 -15.59 -0.21
C LEU A 111 15.87 -15.40 -1.50
N ILE A 112 15.94 -14.16 -2.02
CA ILE A 112 16.76 -13.85 -3.20
C ILE A 112 18.24 -14.19 -2.91
N GLY A 113 18.75 -13.85 -1.73
CA GLY A 113 20.10 -14.22 -1.28
C GLY A 113 20.33 -15.73 -1.31
N LEU A 114 19.39 -16.52 -0.79
CA LEU A 114 19.46 -17.99 -0.79
C LEU A 114 19.45 -18.62 -2.18
N PHE A 115 18.69 -18.06 -3.12
CA PHE A 115 18.63 -18.56 -4.50
C PHE A 115 19.76 -18.03 -5.39
N THR A 116 20.56 -17.07 -4.91
CA THR A 116 21.67 -16.48 -5.67
C THR A 116 22.88 -17.40 -5.65
N ARG A 117 23.35 -17.79 -6.83
CA ARG A 117 24.54 -18.67 -6.99
C ARG A 117 25.86 -17.97 -6.68
N ASP A 118 25.96 -16.68 -7.00
CA ASP A 118 27.16 -15.89 -6.73
C ASP A 118 27.22 -15.52 -5.25
N LYS A 119 28.20 -16.11 -4.54
CA LYS A 119 28.37 -15.92 -3.09
C LYS A 119 28.58 -14.46 -2.70
N SER A 120 29.22 -13.66 -3.54
CA SER A 120 29.47 -12.24 -3.27
C SER A 120 28.18 -11.42 -3.32
N VAL A 121 27.29 -11.76 -4.26
CA VAL A 121 25.98 -11.12 -4.41
C VAL A 121 25.01 -11.63 -3.35
N ALA A 122 25.05 -12.93 -3.02
CA ALA A 122 24.26 -13.52 -1.95
C ALA A 122 24.56 -12.85 -0.59
N ALA A 123 25.84 -12.63 -0.27
CA ALA A 123 26.25 -11.94 0.96
C ALA A 123 25.73 -10.50 1.04
N ARG A 124 25.60 -9.80 -0.09
CA ARG A 124 25.03 -8.44 -0.14
C ARG A 124 23.54 -8.45 0.17
N TYR A 125 22.78 -9.38 -0.42
CA TYR A 125 21.37 -9.52 -0.09
C TYR A 125 21.16 -9.91 1.37
N ASP A 126 21.99 -10.80 1.91
CA ASP A 126 21.95 -11.18 3.32
C ASP A 126 22.19 -9.96 4.24
N CYS A 127 23.24 -9.17 3.96
CA CYS A 127 23.52 -7.94 4.70
C CYS A 127 22.37 -6.93 4.61
N LEU A 128 21.81 -6.75 3.41
CA LEU A 128 20.68 -5.85 3.20
C LEU A 128 19.45 -6.30 3.99
N ALA A 129 19.10 -7.59 3.95
CA ALA A 129 17.96 -8.12 4.70
C ALA A 129 18.15 -7.92 6.21
N ARG A 130 19.37 -8.11 6.74
CA ARG A 130 19.69 -7.85 8.15
C ARG A 130 19.54 -6.38 8.54
N ASP A 131 19.96 -5.46 7.67
CA ASP A 131 19.81 -4.02 7.87
C ASP A 131 18.31 -3.64 7.97
N PHE A 132 17.48 -4.18 7.07
CA PHE A 132 16.04 -3.97 7.10
C PHE A 132 15.42 -4.45 8.41
N LEU A 133 15.87 -5.61 8.89
CA LEU A 133 15.35 -6.21 10.11
C LEU A 133 15.74 -5.40 11.36
N ARG A 134 16.96 -4.83 11.38
CA ARG A 134 17.37 -3.87 12.43
C ARG A 134 16.45 -2.65 12.47
N VAL A 135 16.19 -2.04 11.31
CA VAL A 135 15.28 -0.88 11.21
C VAL A 135 13.87 -1.27 11.63
N SER A 136 13.42 -2.48 11.30
CA SER A 136 12.10 -3.00 11.68
C SER A 136 11.92 -3.05 13.20
N LEU A 137 12.93 -3.45 13.97
CA LEU A 137 12.85 -3.48 15.44
C LEU A 137 12.68 -2.08 16.06
N LEU A 138 13.45 -1.11 15.58
CA LEU A 138 13.32 0.28 16.03
C LEU A 138 11.96 0.86 15.65
N ALA A 139 11.50 0.60 14.42
CA ALA A 139 10.21 1.06 13.93
C ALA A 139 9.05 0.42 14.71
N LEU A 140 9.10 -0.87 15.01
CA LEU A 140 8.10 -1.57 15.83
C LEU A 140 8.01 -0.94 17.23
N SER A 141 9.16 -0.66 17.86
CA SER A 141 9.22 -0.05 19.19
C SER A 141 8.53 1.32 19.21
N LEU A 142 8.83 2.17 18.23
CA LEU A 142 8.18 3.47 18.10
C LEU A 142 6.68 3.33 17.82
N THR A 143 6.30 2.40 16.93
CA THR A 143 4.89 2.14 16.60
C THR A 143 4.10 1.69 17.83
N ALA A 144 4.70 0.86 18.68
CA ALA A 144 4.12 0.40 19.93
C ALA A 144 3.92 1.55 20.93
N VAL A 145 4.88 2.48 21.04
CA VAL A 145 4.75 3.69 21.88
C VAL A 145 3.59 4.57 21.38
N VAL A 146 3.56 4.87 20.07
CA VAL A 146 2.49 5.68 19.49
C VAL A 146 1.13 4.97 19.59
N GLY A 147 1.09 3.65 19.41
CA GLY A 147 -0.12 2.83 19.56
C GLY A 147 -0.63 2.77 21.01
N THR A 148 0.27 2.69 21.98
CA THR A 148 -0.07 2.75 23.41
C THR A 148 -0.62 4.12 23.78
N LEU A 149 0.00 5.20 23.27
CA LEU A 149 -0.52 6.56 23.40
C LEU A 149 -1.92 6.68 22.79
N MET A 150 -2.12 6.15 21.58
CA MET A 150 -3.43 6.14 20.90
C MET A 150 -4.49 5.41 21.74
N LEU A 151 -4.19 4.22 22.26
CA LEU A 151 -5.11 3.47 23.13
C LEU A 151 -5.44 4.24 24.41
N GLY A 152 -4.43 4.80 25.08
CA GLY A 152 -4.62 5.63 26.27
C GLY A 152 -5.53 6.82 26.00
N MET A 153 -5.36 7.48 24.85
CA MET A 153 -6.22 8.58 24.41
C MET A 153 -7.65 8.13 24.14
N PHE A 154 -7.89 6.97 23.53
CA PHE A 154 -9.26 6.49 23.38
C PHE A 154 -9.91 6.21 24.73
N ILE A 155 -9.20 5.61 25.68
CA ILE A 155 -9.72 5.32 27.02
C ILE A 155 -10.03 6.61 27.78
N TRP A 156 -9.15 7.61 27.73
CA TRP A 156 -9.29 8.85 28.49
C TRP A 156 -10.21 9.89 27.82
N LEU A 157 -10.12 10.08 26.51
CA LEU A 157 -10.85 11.14 25.79
C LEU A 157 -12.20 10.66 25.24
N TYR A 158 -12.37 9.35 25.01
CA TYR A 158 -13.57 8.75 24.43
C TYR A 158 -14.02 7.48 25.19
N PRO A 159 -14.26 7.56 26.52
CA PRO A 159 -14.54 6.39 27.36
C PRO A 159 -15.81 5.64 26.96
N SER A 160 -16.89 6.33 26.56
CA SER A 160 -18.13 5.66 26.12
C SER A 160 -17.91 4.87 24.83
N PHE A 161 -17.12 5.41 23.88
CA PHE A 161 -16.74 4.70 22.65
C PHE A 161 -15.93 3.45 22.97
N MET A 162 -14.93 3.56 23.84
CA MET A 162 -14.11 2.41 24.23
C MET A 162 -14.89 1.35 25.01
N ARG A 163 -15.86 1.75 25.84
CA ARG A 163 -16.74 0.79 26.53
C ARG A 163 -17.57 -0.01 25.54
N TYR A 164 -18.16 0.66 24.54
CA TYR A 164 -18.93 -0.01 23.50
C TYR A 164 -18.06 -0.91 22.63
N MET A 165 -17.00 -0.36 22.00
CA MET A 165 -16.12 -1.14 21.12
C MET A 165 -15.43 -2.29 21.87
N GLY A 166 -14.96 -2.06 23.09
CA GLY A 166 -14.34 -3.08 23.94
C GLY A 166 -15.33 -4.17 24.38
N GLY A 167 -16.59 -3.82 24.63
CA GLY A 167 -17.64 -4.78 24.97
C GLY A 167 -18.08 -5.62 23.76
N THR A 168 -18.30 -4.98 22.60
CA THR A 168 -18.71 -5.64 21.35
C THR A 168 -17.62 -6.58 20.83
N PHE A 169 -16.35 -6.16 20.87
CA PHE A 169 -15.20 -6.95 20.39
C PHE A 169 -14.44 -7.67 21.53
N LYS A 170 -15.10 -7.94 22.67
CA LYS A 170 -14.45 -8.47 23.89
C LYS A 170 -13.61 -9.72 23.63
N ALA A 171 -14.10 -10.65 22.81
CA ALA A 171 -13.39 -11.89 22.49
C ALA A 171 -12.21 -11.70 21.51
N MET A 172 -12.22 -10.63 20.71
CA MET A 172 -11.12 -10.30 19.77
C MET A 172 -9.94 -9.62 20.47
N MET A 173 -10.18 -8.82 21.51
CA MET A 173 -9.15 -8.05 22.22
C MET A 173 -7.95 -8.88 22.71
N PRO A 174 -8.13 -9.98 23.45
CA PRO A 174 -6.99 -10.78 23.90
C PRO A 174 -6.26 -11.47 22.74
N VAL A 175 -6.97 -11.84 21.67
CA VAL A 175 -6.36 -12.40 20.46
C VAL A 175 -5.47 -11.36 19.79
N TYR A 176 -5.94 -10.13 19.62
CA TYR A 176 -5.15 -9.04 19.07
C TYR A 176 -3.87 -8.79 19.88
N ALA A 177 -4.00 -8.71 21.21
CA ALA A 177 -2.86 -8.51 22.10
C ALA A 177 -1.85 -9.68 22.02
N LEU A 178 -2.32 -10.93 21.99
CA LEU A 178 -1.47 -12.11 21.86
C LEU A 178 -0.73 -12.12 20.52
N VAL A 179 -1.41 -11.83 19.41
CA VAL A 179 -0.78 -11.79 18.08
C VAL A 179 0.26 -10.68 18.01
N PHE A 180 0.01 -9.52 18.62
CA PHE A 180 0.97 -8.41 18.70
C PHE A 180 2.23 -8.78 19.50
N VAL A 181 2.06 -9.42 20.65
CA VAL A 181 3.21 -9.92 21.44
C VAL A 181 3.95 -11.01 20.68
N ALA A 182 3.24 -11.94 20.06
CA ALA A 182 3.85 -12.99 19.25
C ALA A 182 4.66 -12.41 18.08
N GLU A 183 4.10 -11.47 17.32
CA GLU A 183 4.79 -10.77 16.23
C GLU A 183 6.09 -10.15 16.73
N SER A 184 6.03 -9.43 17.86
CA SER A 184 7.18 -8.80 18.48
C SER A 184 8.27 -9.81 18.87
N VAL A 185 7.89 -10.91 19.53
CA VAL A 185 8.81 -11.98 19.94
C VAL A 185 9.44 -12.64 18.72
N PHE A 186 8.65 -12.97 17.69
CA PHE A 186 9.16 -13.59 16.47
C PHE A 186 10.04 -12.64 15.67
N LEU A 187 9.76 -11.34 15.64
CA LEU A 187 10.61 -10.34 14.98
C LEU A 187 11.96 -10.20 15.70
N ILE A 188 11.95 -10.17 17.03
CA ILE A 188 13.16 -10.17 17.86
C ILE A 188 13.96 -11.46 17.62
N ALA A 189 13.30 -12.61 17.64
CA ALA A 189 13.93 -13.89 17.36
C ALA A 189 14.53 -13.92 15.94
N TYR A 190 13.80 -13.41 14.94
CA TYR A 190 14.27 -13.32 13.56
C TYR A 190 15.56 -12.49 13.49
N TYR A 191 15.64 -11.35 14.19
CA TYR A 191 16.86 -10.53 14.18
C TYR A 191 18.04 -11.16 14.93
N TYR A 192 17.84 -11.59 16.18
CA TYR A 192 18.94 -12.04 17.04
C TYR A 192 19.42 -13.47 16.75
N SER A 193 18.68 -14.23 15.96
CA SER A 193 19.08 -15.55 15.50
C SER A 193 19.90 -15.54 14.20
N TRP A 194 20.11 -14.38 13.58
CA TRP A 194 20.79 -14.24 12.28
C TRP A 194 22.11 -15.00 12.20
N ASP A 195 23.03 -14.73 13.12
CA ASP A 195 24.37 -15.35 13.12
C ASP A 195 24.31 -16.82 13.55
N ARG A 196 23.38 -17.18 14.45
CA ARG A 196 23.19 -18.55 14.94
C ARG A 196 22.62 -19.48 13.87
N MET A 197 21.82 -18.94 12.96
CA MET A 197 21.18 -19.69 11.87
C MET A 197 21.77 -19.36 10.49
N ALA A 198 23.02 -18.89 10.46
CA ALA A 198 23.75 -18.59 9.21
C ALA A 198 24.14 -19.85 8.42
N ALA A 199 24.17 -21.03 9.07
CA ALA A 199 24.46 -22.29 8.40
C ALA A 199 23.40 -22.61 7.32
N PRO A 200 23.77 -23.15 6.13
CA PRO A 200 22.84 -23.30 5.01
C PRO A 200 21.55 -24.08 5.32
N ALA A 201 21.62 -25.10 6.18
CA ALA A 201 20.44 -25.86 6.60
C ALA A 201 19.53 -25.07 7.55
N LEU A 202 20.11 -24.28 8.46
CA LEU A 202 19.38 -23.47 9.44
C LEU A 202 18.83 -22.17 8.82
N LYS A 203 19.38 -21.72 7.68
CA LYS A 203 18.93 -20.51 7.00
C LYS A 203 17.48 -20.62 6.50
N TRP A 204 17.02 -21.81 6.15
CA TRP A 204 15.60 -22.05 5.83
C TRP A 204 14.70 -21.91 7.07
N LEU A 205 15.17 -22.33 8.24
CA LEU A 205 14.48 -22.11 9.51
C LEU A 205 14.43 -20.61 9.85
N HIS A 206 15.52 -19.89 9.62
CA HIS A 206 15.59 -18.45 9.78
C HIS A 206 14.58 -17.70 8.89
N VAL A 207 14.51 -18.04 7.60
CA VAL A 207 13.48 -17.49 6.69
C VAL A 207 12.06 -17.83 7.16
N SER A 208 11.83 -19.03 7.71
CA SER A 208 10.51 -19.40 8.22
C SER A 208 10.05 -18.53 9.39
N LEU A 209 10.98 -18.03 10.24
CA LEU A 209 10.65 -17.03 11.25
C LEU A 209 10.11 -15.75 10.61
N GLY A 210 10.77 -15.28 9.55
CA GLY A 210 10.29 -14.13 8.79
C GLY A 210 8.89 -14.36 8.19
N VAL A 211 8.60 -15.56 7.67
CA VAL A 211 7.25 -15.89 7.17
C VAL A 211 6.21 -15.87 8.29
N VAL A 212 6.55 -16.37 9.49
CA VAL A 212 5.68 -16.31 10.67
C VAL A 212 5.42 -14.86 11.08
N VAL A 213 6.45 -14.01 11.15
CA VAL A 213 6.31 -12.57 11.44
C VAL A 213 5.35 -11.91 10.46
N ASN A 214 5.55 -12.12 9.15
CA ASN A 214 4.68 -11.54 8.12
C ASN A 214 3.23 -12.06 8.20
N SER A 215 3.05 -13.32 8.59
CA SER A 215 1.71 -13.90 8.77
C SER A 215 1.01 -13.28 9.96
N LEU A 216 1.71 -13.11 11.09
CA LEU A 216 1.18 -12.45 12.30
C LEU A 216 0.84 -10.98 12.03
N GLY A 217 1.72 -10.25 11.33
CA GLY A 217 1.45 -8.89 10.88
C GLY A 217 0.22 -8.82 9.95
N GLY A 218 0.07 -9.78 9.04
CA GLY A 218 -1.13 -9.93 8.22
C GLY A 218 -2.40 -10.13 9.05
N VAL A 219 -2.35 -11.00 10.06
CA VAL A 219 -3.47 -11.20 11.00
C VAL A 219 -3.78 -9.91 11.76
N LEU A 220 -2.78 -9.17 12.24
CA LEU A 220 -2.99 -7.87 12.90
C LEU A 220 -3.64 -6.84 11.96
N LEU A 221 -3.24 -6.80 10.70
CA LEU A 221 -3.86 -5.95 9.70
C LEU A 221 -5.36 -6.29 9.53
N LEU A 222 -5.67 -7.58 9.36
CA LEU A 222 -7.04 -8.08 9.23
C LEU A 222 -7.91 -7.72 10.45
N LEU A 223 -7.35 -7.93 11.65
CA LEU A 223 -8.00 -7.62 12.92
C LEU A 223 -8.23 -6.10 13.08
N ALA A 224 -7.19 -5.28 12.91
CA ALA A 224 -7.32 -3.83 13.01
C ALA A 224 -8.32 -3.25 12.00
N ASN A 225 -8.38 -3.86 10.81
CA ASN A 225 -9.36 -3.50 9.78
C ASN A 225 -10.78 -3.91 10.12
N ALA A 226 -11.00 -4.92 10.96
CA ALA A 226 -12.33 -5.25 11.45
C ALA A 226 -12.93 -4.07 12.24
N TRP A 227 -12.17 -3.44 13.14
CA TRP A 227 -12.64 -2.24 13.85
C TRP A 227 -12.91 -1.07 12.89
N ALA A 228 -11.97 -0.75 12.02
CA ALA A 228 -12.11 0.38 11.10
C ALA A 228 -13.28 0.16 10.11
N ALA A 229 -13.45 -1.06 9.61
CA ALA A 229 -14.55 -1.42 8.71
C ALA A 229 -15.89 -1.46 9.44
N PHE A 230 -15.94 -1.94 10.69
CA PHE A 230 -17.14 -1.93 11.53
C PHE A 230 -17.60 -0.50 11.84
N MET A 231 -16.68 0.41 12.18
CA MET A 231 -17.02 1.82 12.40
C MET A 231 -17.71 2.45 11.18
N MET A 232 -17.30 2.07 9.97
CA MET A 232 -17.86 2.59 8.71
C MET A 232 -19.14 1.87 8.28
N ALA A 233 -19.15 0.55 8.38
CA ALA A 233 -20.21 -0.34 7.94
C ALA A 233 -20.37 -1.43 8.99
N PRO A 234 -21.16 -1.18 10.06
CA PRO A 234 -21.31 -2.15 11.13
C PRO A 234 -22.06 -3.40 10.66
N ALA A 235 -21.68 -4.54 11.24
CA ALA A 235 -22.23 -5.88 11.00
C ALA A 235 -22.03 -6.73 12.27
N GLY A 236 -22.72 -7.86 12.40
CA GLY A 236 -22.69 -8.70 13.61
C GLY A 236 -23.55 -8.16 14.76
N VAL A 237 -24.32 -7.09 14.55
CA VAL A 237 -25.07 -6.36 15.58
C VAL A 237 -26.50 -6.06 15.13
N ASP A 238 -27.42 -5.91 16.08
CA ASP A 238 -28.79 -5.47 15.81
C ASP A 238 -28.92 -3.95 15.64
N ALA A 239 -30.15 -3.46 15.43
CA ALA A 239 -30.45 -2.04 15.26
C ALA A 239 -30.10 -1.17 16.47
N GLN A 240 -29.93 -1.77 17.66
CA GLN A 240 -29.49 -1.11 18.88
C GLN A 240 -27.97 -1.23 19.08
N GLY A 241 -27.24 -1.85 18.14
CA GLY A 241 -25.80 -2.08 18.23
C GLY A 241 -25.40 -3.25 19.12
N ARG A 242 -26.34 -4.07 19.59
CA ARG A 242 -26.03 -5.22 20.44
C ARG A 242 -25.45 -6.35 19.60
N TYR A 243 -24.29 -6.87 20.00
CA TYR A 243 -23.65 -8.02 19.35
C TYR A 243 -24.51 -9.27 19.45
N LEU A 244 -24.67 -9.98 18.33
CA LEU A 244 -25.58 -11.13 18.18
C LEU A 244 -24.92 -12.50 18.35
N GLY A 245 -23.67 -12.55 18.84
CA GLY A 245 -22.97 -13.80 19.15
C GLY A 245 -22.20 -14.44 17.98
N ASN A 246 -22.28 -13.89 16.77
CA ASN A 246 -21.56 -14.41 15.60
C ASN A 246 -20.30 -13.57 15.28
N MET A 247 -19.13 -14.09 15.66
CA MET A 247 -17.85 -13.39 15.51
C MET A 247 -17.47 -13.20 14.03
N ALA A 248 -17.78 -14.17 13.18
CA ALA A 248 -17.50 -14.06 11.76
C ALA A 248 -18.28 -12.89 11.15
N HIS A 249 -19.55 -12.72 11.50
CA HIS A 249 -20.36 -11.58 11.05
C HIS A 249 -19.83 -10.24 11.58
N LEU A 250 -19.36 -10.22 12.83
CA LEU A 250 -18.81 -9.01 13.45
C LEU A 250 -17.50 -8.55 12.78
N LEU A 251 -16.63 -9.49 12.43
CA LEU A 251 -15.35 -9.18 11.79
C LEU A 251 -15.49 -8.87 10.29
N HIS A 252 -16.36 -9.59 9.58
CA HIS A 252 -16.49 -9.54 8.12
C HIS A 252 -17.55 -8.55 7.63
N SER A 253 -17.41 -7.27 7.98
CA SER A 253 -18.35 -6.27 7.47
C SER A 253 -18.23 -6.04 5.95
N ALA A 254 -19.21 -5.33 5.36
CA ALA A 254 -19.28 -5.03 3.93
C ALA A 254 -17.97 -4.43 3.35
N LEU A 255 -17.19 -3.72 4.18
CA LEU A 255 -15.98 -3.03 3.77
C LEU A 255 -14.69 -3.77 4.16
N TRP A 256 -14.77 -4.88 4.90
CA TRP A 256 -13.60 -5.53 5.48
C TRP A 256 -12.63 -6.05 4.42
N ASN A 257 -13.11 -6.92 3.52
CA ASN A 257 -12.31 -7.45 2.41
C ASN A 257 -11.68 -6.38 1.51
N PRO A 258 -12.44 -5.41 0.95
CA PRO A 258 -11.84 -4.40 0.10
C PRO A 258 -10.87 -3.49 0.87
N LEU A 259 -11.15 -3.18 2.15
CA LEU A 259 -10.24 -2.38 2.97
C LEU A 259 -8.92 -3.11 3.24
N ASN A 260 -8.98 -4.42 3.51
CA ASN A 260 -7.79 -5.26 3.71
C ASN A 260 -6.88 -5.26 2.48
N VAL A 261 -7.45 -5.50 1.28
CA VAL A 261 -6.66 -5.49 0.04
C VAL A 261 -6.07 -4.11 -0.24
N HIS A 262 -6.85 -3.05 -0.06
CA HIS A 262 -6.37 -1.70 -0.27
C HIS A 262 -5.23 -1.34 0.70
N ARG A 263 -5.38 -1.65 1.99
CA ARG A 263 -4.36 -1.34 3.00
C ARG A 263 -3.11 -2.18 2.84
N PHE A 264 -3.22 -3.47 2.54
CA PHE A 264 -2.05 -4.31 2.29
C PHE A 264 -1.15 -3.75 1.17
N LEU A 265 -1.76 -3.32 0.06
CA LEU A 265 -1.03 -2.67 -1.03
C LEU A 265 -0.44 -1.31 -0.60
N ALA A 266 -1.19 -0.53 0.18
CA ALA A 266 -0.73 0.75 0.72
C ALA A 266 0.44 0.58 1.70
N ASP A 267 0.45 -0.45 2.52
CA ASP A 267 1.51 -0.72 3.49
C ASP A 267 2.81 -1.06 2.75
N ILE A 268 2.78 -1.93 1.72
CA ILE A 268 3.92 -2.21 0.84
C ILE A 268 4.46 -0.91 0.21
N MET A 269 3.58 -0.05 -0.31
CA MET A 269 3.99 1.22 -0.88
C MET A 269 4.59 2.17 0.17
N SER A 270 4.09 2.17 1.41
CA SER A 270 4.60 2.98 2.52
C SER A 270 6.03 2.60 2.86
N GLY A 271 6.29 1.30 3.05
CA GLY A 271 7.64 0.79 3.25
C GLY A 271 8.57 1.14 2.09
N GLY A 272 8.11 0.95 0.86
CA GLY A 272 8.85 1.29 -0.35
C GLY A 272 9.21 2.79 -0.41
N ALA A 273 8.23 3.67 -0.15
CA ALA A 273 8.42 5.11 -0.11
C ALA A 273 9.49 5.54 0.92
N VAL A 274 9.48 4.97 2.13
CA VAL A 274 10.47 5.28 3.16
C VAL A 274 11.88 4.89 2.72
N VAL A 275 12.05 3.69 2.14
CA VAL A 275 13.36 3.25 1.64
C VAL A 275 13.82 4.12 0.46
N ILE A 276 12.90 4.46 -0.44
CA ILE A 276 13.15 5.34 -1.58
C ILE A 276 13.66 6.71 -1.12
N ALA A 277 13.01 7.32 -0.13
CA ALA A 277 13.41 8.61 0.43
C ALA A 277 14.80 8.51 1.10
N TYR A 278 15.04 7.44 1.87
CA TYR A 278 16.33 7.19 2.50
C TYR A 278 17.45 7.03 1.47
N ALA A 279 17.20 6.24 0.42
CA ALA A 279 18.14 6.04 -0.68
C ALA A 279 18.43 7.36 -1.42
N SER A 280 17.41 8.16 -1.69
CA SER A 280 17.57 9.47 -2.33
C SER A 280 18.38 10.43 -1.47
N TYR A 281 18.07 10.52 -0.17
CA TYR A 281 18.83 11.34 0.78
C TYR A 281 20.29 10.92 0.87
N ARG A 282 20.55 9.62 1.00
CA ARG A 282 21.91 9.10 1.09
C ARG A 282 22.67 9.27 -0.21
N PHE A 283 22.05 9.07 -1.37
CA PHE A 283 22.67 9.37 -2.66
C PHE A 283 23.16 10.82 -2.75
N LEU A 284 22.32 11.78 -2.33
CA LEU A 284 22.64 13.21 -2.39
C LEU A 284 23.68 13.65 -1.36
N THR A 285 23.83 12.92 -0.26
CA THR A 285 24.77 13.22 0.83
C THR A 285 26.04 12.36 0.82
N SER A 286 26.09 11.35 -0.06
CA SER A 286 27.23 10.43 -0.20
C SER A 286 28.48 11.16 -0.67
N LYS A 287 29.61 10.90 0.00
CA LYS A 287 30.92 11.48 -0.33
C LYS A 287 31.73 10.62 -1.30
N THR A 288 31.45 9.32 -1.37
CA THR A 288 32.15 8.40 -2.27
C THR A 288 31.25 7.95 -3.42
N ASP A 289 31.86 7.63 -4.55
CA ASP A 289 31.14 7.17 -5.74
C ASP A 289 30.52 5.78 -5.53
N GLU A 290 31.16 4.92 -4.71
CA GLU A 290 30.65 3.59 -4.36
C GLU A 290 29.37 3.67 -3.53
N GLU A 291 29.33 4.58 -2.55
CA GLU A 291 28.16 4.79 -1.70
C GLU A 291 27.01 5.35 -2.53
N ARG A 292 27.32 6.32 -3.41
CA ARG A 292 26.34 6.89 -4.34
C ARG A 292 25.77 5.83 -5.29
N ALA A 293 26.61 4.97 -5.84
CA ALA A 293 26.19 3.86 -6.69
C ALA A 293 25.26 2.87 -5.96
N TYR A 294 25.58 2.55 -4.71
CA TYR A 294 24.77 1.66 -3.89
C TYR A 294 23.36 2.23 -3.66
N TYR A 295 23.25 3.49 -3.22
CA TYR A 295 21.95 4.09 -2.93
C TYR A 295 21.13 4.37 -4.19
N ASP A 296 21.78 4.61 -5.33
CA ASP A 296 21.10 4.64 -6.63
C ASP A 296 20.44 3.29 -6.97
N TRP A 297 21.17 2.19 -6.75
CA TRP A 297 20.64 0.84 -6.93
C TRP A 297 19.48 0.53 -5.98
N VAL A 298 19.63 0.86 -4.69
CA VAL A 298 18.55 0.67 -3.69
C VAL A 298 17.30 1.45 -4.09
N GLY A 299 17.45 2.73 -4.49
CA GLY A 299 16.34 3.56 -4.93
C GLY A 299 15.58 2.96 -6.12
N TYR A 300 16.29 2.44 -7.12
CA TYR A 300 15.68 1.76 -8.26
C TYR A 300 14.92 0.48 -7.85
N VAL A 301 15.52 -0.38 -7.01
CA VAL A 301 14.89 -1.64 -6.57
C VAL A 301 13.59 -1.35 -5.82
N PHE A 302 13.60 -0.40 -4.89
CA PHE A 302 12.42 -0.09 -4.10
C PHE A 302 11.36 0.72 -4.86
N LEU A 303 11.76 1.50 -5.87
CA LEU A 303 10.81 2.04 -6.84
C LEU A 303 10.05 0.92 -7.54
N PHE A 304 10.75 -0.12 -7.99
CA PHE A 304 10.10 -1.27 -8.64
C PHE A 304 9.12 -1.99 -7.70
N VAL A 305 9.51 -2.24 -6.45
CA VAL A 305 8.62 -2.83 -5.43
C VAL A 305 7.38 -1.96 -5.22
N THR A 306 7.55 -0.64 -5.12
CA THR A 306 6.47 0.33 -4.95
C THR A 306 5.52 0.33 -6.14
N VAL A 307 6.06 0.28 -7.37
CA VAL A 307 5.26 0.20 -8.61
C VAL A 307 4.45 -1.08 -8.65
N CYS A 308 5.00 -2.23 -8.25
CA CYS A 308 4.27 -3.49 -8.20
C CYS A 308 3.03 -3.41 -7.28
N ALA A 309 3.10 -2.66 -6.18
CA ALA A 309 1.96 -2.43 -5.29
C ALA A 309 1.02 -1.30 -5.77
N LEU A 310 1.56 -0.28 -6.45
CA LEU A 310 0.79 0.84 -7.01
C LEU A 310 -0.13 0.41 -8.16
N LEU A 311 0.36 -0.43 -9.07
CA LEU A 311 -0.38 -0.84 -10.27
C LEU A 311 -1.78 -1.43 -9.95
N PRO A 312 -1.94 -2.34 -8.97
CA PRO A 312 -3.25 -2.86 -8.57
C PRO A 312 -4.05 -1.91 -7.66
N MET A 313 -3.45 -0.85 -7.12
CA MET A 313 -4.08 0.03 -6.12
C MET A 313 -5.36 0.74 -6.62
N PRO A 314 -5.44 1.27 -7.86
CA PRO A 314 -6.68 1.84 -8.39
C PRO A 314 -7.85 0.85 -8.37
N PHE A 315 -7.60 -0.44 -8.63
CA PHE A 315 -8.64 -1.48 -8.58
C PHE A 315 -9.10 -1.74 -7.15
N ALA A 316 -8.16 -1.84 -6.20
CA ALA A 316 -8.48 -2.00 -4.79
C ALA A 316 -9.28 -0.80 -4.24
N GLY A 317 -8.89 0.43 -4.61
CA GLY A 317 -9.62 1.65 -4.25
C GLY A 317 -11.03 1.70 -4.87
N TYR A 318 -11.17 1.32 -6.13
CA TYR A 318 -12.47 1.23 -6.78
C TYR A 318 -13.37 0.17 -6.13
N TRP A 319 -12.84 -1.01 -5.81
CA TRP A 319 -13.59 -2.05 -5.11
C TRP A 319 -14.08 -1.57 -3.74
N LEU A 320 -13.22 -0.88 -2.99
CA LEU A 320 -13.59 -0.26 -1.72
C LEU A 320 -14.73 0.76 -1.91
N MET A 321 -14.60 1.68 -2.86
CA MET A 321 -15.64 2.69 -3.06
C MET A 321 -16.96 2.10 -3.56
N ARG A 322 -16.92 1.11 -4.46
CA ARG A 322 -18.13 0.38 -4.86
C ARG A 322 -18.83 -0.26 -3.67
N SER A 323 -18.06 -0.82 -2.74
CA SER A 323 -18.60 -1.45 -1.52
C SER A 323 -19.21 -0.41 -0.57
N VAL A 324 -18.62 0.78 -0.48
CA VAL A 324 -19.21 1.92 0.27
C VAL A 324 -20.56 2.31 -0.31
N TYR A 325 -20.66 2.51 -1.63
CA TYR A 325 -21.93 2.85 -2.29
C TYR A 325 -22.99 1.76 -2.14
N ALA A 326 -22.59 0.49 -2.24
CA ALA A 326 -23.49 -0.64 -2.08
C ALA A 326 -24.01 -0.77 -0.64
N PHE A 327 -23.18 -0.44 0.36
CA PHE A 327 -23.60 -0.41 1.75
C PHE A 327 -24.51 0.79 2.04
N ARG A 328 -24.04 2.01 1.76
CA ARG A 328 -24.79 3.27 1.95
C ARG A 328 -24.44 4.29 0.86
N GLN A 329 -25.41 4.60 0.01
CA GLN A 329 -25.25 5.59 -1.05
C GLN A 329 -24.93 7.00 -0.51
N SER A 330 -25.54 7.41 0.61
CA SER A 330 -25.29 8.72 1.24
C SER A 330 -23.83 8.91 1.66
N MET A 331 -23.19 7.87 2.18
CA MET A 331 -21.77 7.85 2.53
C MET A 331 -20.90 8.01 1.28
N GLY A 332 -21.20 7.25 0.22
CA GLY A 332 -20.51 7.36 -1.07
C GLY A 332 -20.64 8.76 -1.69
N VAL A 333 -21.85 9.34 -1.69
CA VAL A 333 -22.10 10.70 -2.17
C VAL A 333 -21.32 11.72 -1.33
N THR A 334 -21.37 11.64 0.00
CA THR A 334 -20.60 12.55 0.89
C THR A 334 -19.10 12.56 0.56
N MET A 335 -18.54 11.37 0.30
CA MET A 335 -17.13 11.19 -0.02
C MET A 335 -16.76 11.75 -1.40
N MET A 336 -17.50 11.40 -2.46
CA MET A 336 -17.07 11.66 -3.85
C MET A 336 -17.84 12.76 -4.58
N GLY A 337 -19.04 13.12 -4.14
CA GLY A 337 -19.91 14.12 -4.78
C GLY A 337 -20.40 15.23 -3.86
N GLY A 338 -20.13 15.14 -2.55
CA GLY A 338 -20.55 16.09 -1.52
C GLY A 338 -19.38 16.83 -0.89
N LEU A 339 -19.43 16.98 0.44
CA LEU A 339 -18.51 17.80 1.23
C LEU A 339 -17.01 17.49 1.00
N LEU A 340 -16.67 16.22 0.74
CA LEU A 340 -15.28 15.77 0.63
C LEU A 340 -14.77 15.66 -0.82
N THR A 341 -15.58 16.05 -1.82
CA THR A 341 -15.25 15.90 -3.25
C THR A 341 -13.92 16.54 -3.63
N TRP A 342 -13.65 17.74 -3.12
CA TRP A 342 -12.39 18.44 -3.43
C TRP A 342 -11.17 17.73 -2.84
N LEU A 343 -11.30 17.08 -1.68
CA LEU A 343 -10.23 16.23 -1.14
C LEU A 343 -9.98 15.03 -2.05
N PHE A 344 -11.04 14.43 -2.62
CA PHE A 344 -10.91 13.39 -3.65
C PHE A 344 -10.21 13.90 -4.93
N VAL A 345 -10.49 15.13 -5.37
CA VAL A 345 -9.79 15.75 -6.50
C VAL A 345 -8.30 15.94 -6.19
N VAL A 346 -7.96 16.39 -4.98
CA VAL A 346 -6.55 16.50 -4.55
C VAL A 346 -5.88 15.12 -4.48
N GLN A 347 -6.58 14.10 -3.98
CA GLN A 347 -6.06 12.72 -4.01
C GLN A 347 -5.81 12.25 -5.45
N ALA A 348 -6.76 12.53 -6.35
CA ALA A 348 -6.64 12.20 -7.77
C ALA A 348 -5.42 12.87 -8.41
N LEU A 349 -5.17 14.15 -8.12
CA LEU A 349 -3.98 14.88 -8.55
C LEU A 349 -2.70 14.18 -8.09
N LEU A 350 -2.62 13.82 -6.82
CA LEU A 350 -1.42 13.24 -6.22
C LEU A 350 -1.12 11.84 -6.77
N VAL A 351 -2.15 11.02 -6.99
CA VAL A 351 -1.97 9.74 -7.71
C VAL A 351 -1.43 9.99 -9.11
N GLY A 352 -1.94 11.00 -9.81
CA GLY A 352 -1.38 11.49 -11.07
C GLY A 352 0.11 11.83 -10.99
N VAL A 353 0.50 12.59 -9.98
CA VAL A 353 1.90 12.95 -9.71
C VAL A 353 2.75 11.71 -9.42
N LEU A 354 2.23 10.69 -8.74
CA LEU A 354 2.95 9.43 -8.54
C LEU A 354 3.29 8.76 -9.88
N PHE A 355 2.31 8.60 -10.75
CA PHE A 355 2.54 8.01 -12.08
C PHE A 355 3.49 8.85 -12.93
N LEU A 356 3.31 10.18 -12.96
CA LEU A 356 4.23 11.06 -13.68
C LEU A 356 5.66 10.99 -13.13
N GLY A 357 5.83 11.03 -11.81
CA GLY A 357 7.13 10.98 -11.15
C GLY A 357 7.85 9.65 -11.39
N ILE A 358 7.14 8.51 -11.37
CA ILE A 358 7.70 7.20 -11.71
C ILE A 358 8.22 7.20 -13.14
N ASN A 359 7.42 7.66 -14.10
CA ASN A 359 7.79 7.68 -15.51
C ASN A 359 8.92 8.69 -15.80
N TYR A 360 8.91 9.83 -15.12
CA TYR A 360 9.99 10.81 -15.17
C TYR A 360 11.30 10.24 -14.59
N TYR A 361 11.24 9.51 -13.48
CA TYR A 361 12.42 8.83 -12.94
C TYR A 361 12.97 7.78 -13.91
N LEU A 362 12.11 6.98 -14.54
CA LEU A 362 12.54 6.01 -15.55
C LEU A 362 13.20 6.70 -16.75
N TRP A 363 12.66 7.85 -17.16
CA TRP A 363 13.24 8.68 -18.21
C TRP A 363 14.65 9.16 -17.83
N GLN A 364 14.81 9.76 -16.65
CA GLN A 364 16.12 10.22 -16.14
C GLN A 364 17.10 9.06 -15.95
N SER A 365 16.61 7.88 -15.57
CA SER A 365 17.41 6.67 -15.41
C SER A 365 18.02 6.15 -16.71
N MET A 366 17.55 6.58 -17.87
CA MET A 366 18.18 6.21 -19.15
C MET A 366 19.52 6.92 -19.36
N GLY A 367 19.77 8.06 -18.71
CA GLY A 367 21.03 8.81 -18.83
C GLY A 367 22.26 8.04 -18.32
N ARG A 368 22.06 7.02 -17.49
CA ARG A 368 23.12 6.12 -16.97
C ARG A 368 23.22 4.78 -17.72
N MET A 369 22.62 4.68 -18.91
CA MET A 369 22.54 3.46 -19.70
C MET A 369 23.07 3.68 -21.12
N LYS A 370 24.13 2.96 -21.50
CA LYS A 370 24.66 2.98 -22.87
C LYS A 370 23.62 2.43 -23.86
N GLY A 371 23.22 3.24 -24.85
CA GLY A 371 22.16 2.93 -25.81
C GLY A 371 20.77 3.46 -25.44
N GLY A 372 20.61 4.06 -24.25
CA GLY A 372 19.33 4.61 -23.79
C GLY A 372 18.83 5.80 -24.62
N GLU A 373 19.73 6.51 -25.29
CA GLU A 373 19.43 7.66 -26.18
C GLU A 373 18.38 7.33 -27.24
N ARG A 374 18.39 6.08 -27.77
CA ARG A 374 17.41 5.58 -28.72
C ARG A 374 15.97 5.74 -28.23
N TYR A 375 15.74 5.64 -26.93
CA TYR A 375 14.41 5.66 -26.33
C TYR A 375 14.01 7.03 -25.77
N GLN A 376 14.93 8.01 -25.72
CA GLN A 376 14.69 9.35 -25.18
C GLN A 376 13.48 10.08 -25.81
N PRO A 377 13.33 10.15 -27.15
CA PRO A 377 12.20 10.87 -27.75
C PRO A 377 10.85 10.23 -27.44
N TYR A 378 10.78 8.89 -27.41
CA TYR A 378 9.55 8.16 -27.11
C TYR A 378 9.07 8.41 -25.69
N PHE A 379 9.99 8.54 -24.72
CA PHE A 379 9.64 8.86 -23.34
C PHE A 379 9.02 10.26 -23.20
N GLN A 380 9.51 11.24 -23.95
CA GLN A 380 8.90 12.58 -23.97
C GLN A 380 7.42 12.49 -24.40
N HIS A 381 7.12 11.76 -25.48
CA HIS A 381 5.73 11.54 -25.92
C HIS A 381 4.89 10.78 -24.89
N LEU A 382 5.46 9.78 -24.20
CA LEU A 382 4.77 9.05 -23.13
C LEU A 382 4.41 9.97 -21.96
N VAL A 383 5.30 10.87 -21.56
CA VAL A 383 5.02 11.84 -20.50
C VAL A 383 3.92 12.82 -20.91
N TRP A 384 3.91 13.30 -22.15
CA TRP A 384 2.81 14.13 -22.67
C TRP A 384 1.47 13.38 -22.66
N ALA A 385 1.47 12.11 -23.06
CA ALA A 385 0.27 11.27 -23.02
C ALA A 385 -0.23 11.00 -21.59
N LEU A 386 0.70 10.76 -20.64
CA LEU A 386 0.37 10.64 -19.21
C LEU A 386 -0.22 11.94 -18.66
N MET A 387 0.31 13.09 -19.08
CA MET A 387 -0.20 14.38 -18.66
C MET A 387 -1.60 14.66 -19.22
N ALA A 388 -1.86 14.28 -20.48
CA ALA A 388 -3.21 14.32 -21.04
C ALA A 388 -4.20 13.45 -20.25
N CYS A 389 -3.79 12.23 -19.87
CA CYS A 389 -4.61 11.38 -18.99
C CYS A 389 -4.83 12.02 -17.62
N LEU A 390 -3.80 12.67 -17.06
CA LEU A 390 -3.93 13.38 -15.79
C LEU A 390 -4.95 14.51 -15.87
N PHE A 391 -4.98 15.30 -16.95
CA PHE A 391 -5.99 16.34 -17.13
C PHE A 391 -7.42 15.78 -17.17
N VAL A 392 -7.63 14.66 -17.87
CA VAL A 392 -8.92 13.96 -17.86
C VAL A 392 -9.26 13.48 -16.44
N TRP A 393 -8.32 12.85 -15.75
CA TRP A 393 -8.49 12.32 -14.40
C TRP A 393 -8.84 13.42 -13.37
N LEU A 394 -8.19 14.59 -13.48
CA LEU A 394 -8.37 15.77 -12.64
C LEU A 394 -9.71 16.47 -12.83
N THR A 395 -10.35 16.30 -13.98
CA THR A 395 -11.57 17.02 -14.30
C THR A 395 -12.68 16.66 -13.29
N PRO A 396 -13.26 17.64 -12.56
CA PRO A 396 -14.34 17.37 -11.62
C PRO A 396 -15.67 17.22 -12.35
N HIS A 397 -16.60 16.45 -11.77
CA HIS A 397 -17.95 16.28 -12.32
C HIS A 397 -18.80 17.56 -12.18
N THR A 398 -18.52 18.35 -11.14
CA THR A 398 -19.18 19.62 -10.83
C THR A 398 -18.08 20.64 -10.53
N VAL A 399 -18.00 21.70 -11.33
CA VAL A 399 -17.05 22.80 -11.06
C VAL A 399 -17.74 23.78 -10.11
N VAL A 400 -16.97 24.39 -9.20
CA VAL A 400 -17.47 25.49 -8.37
C VAL A 400 -17.69 26.69 -9.27
N MET A 401 -18.93 27.16 -9.33
CA MET A 401 -19.37 28.22 -10.23
C MET A 401 -20.37 29.13 -9.52
N ALA A 402 -20.43 30.40 -9.92
CA ALA A 402 -21.41 31.35 -9.44
C ALA A 402 -22.82 30.97 -9.92
N PRO A 403 -23.89 31.36 -9.19
CA PRO A 403 -25.27 31.07 -9.60
C PRO A 403 -25.61 31.55 -11.04
N SER A 404 -25.00 32.65 -11.49
CA SER A 404 -25.13 33.18 -12.85
C SER A 404 -24.53 32.24 -13.90
N GLU A 405 -23.36 31.66 -13.62
CA GLU A 405 -22.68 30.70 -14.48
C GLU A 405 -23.46 29.39 -14.56
N VAL A 406 -23.98 28.89 -13.44
CA VAL A 406 -24.86 27.71 -13.39
C VAL A 406 -26.10 27.89 -14.26
N LYS A 407 -26.72 29.09 -14.20
CA LYS A 407 -27.86 29.44 -15.05
C LYS A 407 -27.45 29.50 -16.53
N ALA A 408 -26.31 30.09 -16.85
CA ALA A 408 -25.81 30.22 -18.23
C ALA A 408 -25.50 28.87 -18.88
N MET A 409 -25.04 27.88 -18.11
CA MET A 409 -24.76 26.53 -18.61
C MET A 409 -26.01 25.64 -18.73
N GLY A 410 -27.17 26.08 -18.22
CA GLY A 410 -28.39 25.28 -18.22
C GLY A 410 -28.40 24.14 -17.19
N GLY A 411 -27.53 24.17 -16.17
CA GLY A 411 -27.50 23.16 -15.11
C GLY A 411 -26.24 23.18 -14.25
N ALA A 412 -26.21 22.33 -13.22
CA ALA A 412 -25.09 22.20 -12.28
C ALA A 412 -23.84 21.49 -12.88
N GLN A 413 -23.97 20.94 -14.10
CA GLN A 413 -22.93 20.19 -14.78
C GLN A 413 -22.68 20.78 -16.15
N HIS A 414 -21.41 21.02 -16.48
CA HIS A 414 -21.04 21.53 -17.79
C HIS A 414 -21.25 20.43 -18.86
N PRO A 415 -21.95 20.70 -19.98
CA PRO A 415 -22.34 19.68 -20.98
C PRO A 415 -21.18 18.85 -21.56
N VAL A 416 -20.03 19.50 -21.77
CA VAL A 416 -18.80 18.85 -22.27
C VAL A 416 -17.88 18.37 -21.14
N ILE A 417 -17.42 19.30 -20.28
CA ILE A 417 -16.44 19.03 -19.22
C ILE A 417 -16.97 18.02 -18.19
N GLY A 418 -18.27 18.05 -17.89
CA GLY A 418 -18.91 17.13 -16.95
C GLY A 418 -18.72 15.66 -17.33
N ASN A 419 -18.64 15.33 -18.63
CA ASN A 419 -18.39 13.96 -19.10
C ASN A 419 -17.01 13.44 -18.70
N TYR A 420 -15.99 14.29 -18.60
CA TYR A 420 -14.66 13.88 -18.12
C TYR A 420 -14.64 13.66 -16.61
N GLY A 421 -15.57 14.28 -15.87
CA GLY A 421 -15.73 14.09 -14.43
C GLY A 421 -16.44 12.79 -14.03
N VAL A 422 -17.03 12.04 -14.98
CA VAL A 422 -17.72 10.78 -14.68
C VAL A 422 -16.74 9.65 -14.38
N MET A 423 -17.18 8.66 -13.60
CA MET A 423 -16.34 7.50 -13.22
C MET A 423 -15.76 6.72 -14.42
N SER A 424 -16.49 6.65 -15.53
CA SER A 424 -16.03 5.97 -16.75
C SER A 424 -14.79 6.64 -17.37
N SER A 425 -14.77 7.98 -17.40
CA SER A 425 -13.63 8.78 -17.88
C SER A 425 -12.42 8.67 -16.97
N LYS A 426 -12.66 8.79 -15.66
CA LYS A 426 -11.60 8.62 -14.66
C LYS A 426 -11.00 7.23 -14.82
N ASN A 427 -11.79 6.16 -14.70
CA ASN A 427 -11.30 4.80 -14.86
C ASN A 427 -10.54 4.59 -16.19
N GLY A 428 -10.99 5.19 -17.29
CA GLY A 428 -10.25 5.22 -18.55
C GLY A 428 -8.85 5.80 -18.42
N ALA A 429 -8.76 7.02 -17.92
CA ALA A 429 -7.51 7.75 -17.79
C ALA A 429 -6.47 6.98 -16.94
N ILE A 430 -6.84 6.41 -15.78
CA ILE A 430 -5.87 5.63 -14.98
C ILE A 430 -5.47 4.32 -15.65
N ASN A 431 -6.39 3.63 -16.32
CA ASN A 431 -6.09 2.40 -17.03
C ASN A 431 -5.12 2.64 -18.19
N VAL A 432 -5.30 3.76 -18.93
CA VAL A 432 -4.35 4.20 -19.94
C VAL A 432 -3.01 4.59 -19.30
N MET A 433 -3.00 5.33 -18.18
CA MET A 433 -1.75 5.65 -17.47
C MET A 433 -0.97 4.42 -17.02
N ILE A 434 -1.67 3.36 -16.57
CA ILE A 434 -1.07 2.07 -16.22
C ILE A 434 -0.44 1.43 -17.46
N CYS A 435 -1.15 1.40 -18.59
CA CYS A 435 -0.61 0.88 -19.85
C CYS A 435 0.63 1.67 -20.28
N LEU A 436 0.57 3.01 -20.27
CA LEU A 436 1.71 3.85 -20.63
C LEU A 436 2.90 3.64 -19.70
N THR A 437 2.66 3.45 -18.40
CA THR A 437 3.72 3.12 -17.43
C THR A 437 4.36 1.76 -17.70
N ALA A 438 3.56 0.75 -18.06
CA ALA A 438 4.07 -0.55 -18.45
C ALA A 438 4.92 -0.46 -19.74
N LEU A 439 4.50 0.37 -20.70
CA LEU A 439 5.25 0.64 -21.93
C LEU A 439 6.57 1.37 -21.64
N SER A 440 6.57 2.39 -20.79
CA SER A 440 7.79 3.05 -20.29
C SER A 440 8.75 2.04 -19.67
N TYR A 441 8.25 1.11 -18.85
CA TYR A 441 9.08 0.07 -18.26
C TYR A 441 9.66 -0.90 -19.31
N ILE A 442 8.90 -1.25 -20.35
CA ILE A 442 9.39 -2.06 -21.48
C ILE A 442 10.53 -1.34 -22.20
N PHE A 443 10.39 -0.04 -22.49
CA PHE A 443 11.45 0.75 -23.12
C PHE A 443 12.68 0.87 -22.23
N PHE A 444 12.49 1.14 -20.94
CA PHE A 444 13.57 1.16 -19.95
C PHE A 444 14.35 -0.16 -19.93
N ARG A 445 13.66 -1.31 -19.95
CA ARG A 445 14.28 -2.64 -19.97
C ARG A 445 15.06 -2.95 -21.25
N ARG A 446 14.78 -2.24 -22.35
CA ARG A 446 15.46 -2.37 -23.65
C ARG A 446 16.59 -1.35 -23.82
N ALA A 447 16.64 -0.31 -22.99
CA ALA A 447 17.56 0.81 -23.17
C ALA A 447 19.04 0.42 -23.30
N ASN A 448 19.53 -0.57 -22.54
CA ASN A 448 20.92 -1.03 -22.63
C ASN A 448 21.10 -2.38 -23.34
N ARG A 449 20.10 -2.82 -24.11
CA ARG A 449 20.05 -4.18 -24.66
C ARG A 449 19.52 -4.20 -26.09
N ALA A 450 20.25 -4.88 -26.98
CA ALA A 450 19.76 -5.21 -28.32
C ALA A 450 18.99 -6.52 -28.30
N ILE A 451 17.82 -6.55 -28.93
CA ILE A 451 17.04 -7.76 -29.13
C ILE A 451 17.73 -8.59 -30.23
N THR A 452 17.91 -9.89 -29.99
CA THR A 452 18.67 -10.80 -30.88
C THR A 452 17.84 -11.96 -31.42
N VAL A 453 16.59 -12.08 -30.96
CA VAL A 453 15.70 -13.16 -31.41
C VAL A 453 15.26 -12.95 -32.86
N SER A 454 15.14 -14.03 -33.63
CA SER A 454 14.76 -14.00 -35.06
C SER A 454 13.39 -13.37 -35.32
N TRP A 455 12.49 -13.43 -34.35
CA TRP A 455 11.12 -12.90 -34.44
C TRP A 455 10.98 -11.48 -33.86
N GLU A 456 12.07 -10.69 -33.77
CA GLU A 456 12.03 -9.32 -33.22
C GLU A 456 10.93 -8.46 -33.86
N LYS A 457 10.88 -8.43 -35.20
CA LYS A 457 9.90 -7.62 -35.96
C LYS A 457 8.46 -8.02 -35.59
N THR A 458 8.17 -9.32 -35.64
CA THR A 458 6.86 -9.88 -35.29
C THR A 458 6.51 -9.58 -33.83
N GLY A 459 7.46 -9.74 -32.90
CA GLY A 459 7.23 -9.46 -31.48
C GLY A 459 6.97 -7.97 -31.19
N ASN A 460 7.65 -7.07 -31.90
CA ASN A 460 7.39 -5.63 -31.82
C ASN A 460 6.01 -5.27 -32.38
N ILE A 461 5.60 -5.89 -33.50
CA ILE A 461 4.24 -5.72 -34.05
C ILE A 461 3.20 -6.24 -33.06
N LEU A 462 3.39 -7.44 -32.49
CA LEU A 462 2.48 -8.00 -31.49
C LEU A 462 2.34 -7.10 -30.26
N LEU A 463 3.44 -6.53 -29.76
CA LEU A 463 3.41 -5.56 -28.68
C LEU A 463 2.66 -4.29 -29.09
N ALA A 464 2.97 -3.72 -30.25
CA ALA A 464 2.31 -2.51 -30.73
C ALA A 464 0.80 -2.72 -30.87
N VAL A 465 0.38 -3.82 -31.51
CA VAL A 465 -1.03 -4.21 -31.65
C VAL A 465 -1.67 -4.35 -30.28
N LEU A 466 -1.08 -5.13 -29.36
CA LEU A 466 -1.62 -5.34 -28.01
C LEU A 466 -1.87 -4.02 -27.27
N PHE A 467 -0.88 -3.12 -27.26
CA PHE A 467 -1.01 -1.83 -26.58
C PHE A 467 -2.03 -0.92 -27.26
N VAL A 468 -2.00 -0.80 -28.59
CA VAL A 468 -2.92 0.05 -29.35
C VAL A 468 -4.36 -0.44 -29.21
N THR A 469 -4.63 -1.72 -29.44
CA THR A 469 -5.98 -2.28 -29.33
C THR A 469 -6.49 -2.22 -27.90
N GLY A 470 -5.62 -2.47 -26.91
CA GLY A 470 -5.98 -2.39 -25.50
C GLY A 470 -6.34 -0.96 -25.08
N ILE A 471 -5.51 0.03 -25.44
CA ILE A 471 -5.78 1.44 -25.16
C ILE A 471 -7.03 1.92 -25.91
N MET A 472 -7.21 1.55 -27.17
CA MET A 472 -8.42 1.87 -27.93
C MET A 472 -9.67 1.28 -27.26
N ASN A 473 -9.62 0.03 -26.79
CA ASN A 473 -10.74 -0.58 -26.08
C ASN A 473 -11.05 0.15 -24.77
N ILE A 474 -10.03 0.53 -23.99
CA ILE A 474 -10.21 1.29 -22.74
C ILE A 474 -10.87 2.65 -23.04
N ILE A 475 -10.35 3.39 -24.03
CA ILE A 475 -10.89 4.70 -24.43
C ILE A 475 -12.33 4.54 -24.95
N TRP A 476 -12.59 3.53 -25.77
CA TRP A 476 -13.93 3.24 -26.28
C TRP A 476 -14.92 2.95 -25.15
N LEU A 477 -14.56 2.08 -24.19
CA LEU A 477 -15.38 1.82 -23.01
C LEU A 477 -15.61 3.09 -22.20
N SER A 478 -14.60 3.96 -22.07
CA SER A 478 -14.73 5.23 -21.37
C SER A 478 -15.77 6.16 -22.01
N VAL A 479 -15.68 6.37 -23.32
CA VAL A 479 -16.59 7.20 -24.12
C VAL A 479 -17.99 6.57 -24.17
N TYR A 480 -18.09 5.26 -24.35
CA TYR A 480 -19.37 4.53 -24.31
C TYR A 480 -20.11 4.77 -22.98
N GLY A 481 -19.37 4.84 -21.88
CA GLY A 481 -19.92 5.16 -20.57
C GLY A 481 -20.63 6.52 -20.48
N PHE A 482 -20.40 7.47 -21.39
CA PHE A 482 -21.08 8.77 -21.39
C PHE A 482 -22.57 8.61 -21.65
N TYR A 483 -22.93 7.62 -22.46
CA TYR A 483 -24.30 7.34 -22.88
C TYR A 483 -25.03 6.36 -21.94
N LEU A 484 -24.33 5.80 -20.94
CA LEU A 484 -24.93 4.86 -19.99
C LEU A 484 -25.46 5.56 -18.73
N PRO A 485 -26.58 5.05 -18.16
CA PRO A 485 -27.02 5.42 -16.82
C PRO A 485 -25.94 5.14 -15.77
N ALA A 486 -25.87 5.98 -14.72
CA ALA A 486 -24.84 5.90 -13.68
C ALA A 486 -24.77 4.52 -12.98
N SER A 487 -25.92 3.87 -12.79
CA SER A 487 -26.02 2.53 -12.15
C SER A 487 -25.29 1.43 -12.92
N VAL A 488 -25.31 1.50 -14.26
CA VAL A 488 -24.66 0.53 -15.15
C VAL A 488 -23.23 0.95 -15.49
N ARG A 489 -23.00 2.26 -15.65
CA ARG A 489 -21.70 2.87 -15.98
C ARG A 489 -20.59 2.43 -15.02
N VAL A 490 -20.91 2.29 -13.73
CA VAL A 490 -19.96 1.85 -12.71
C VAL A 490 -19.37 0.47 -13.06
N GLY A 491 -20.14 -0.43 -13.66
CA GLY A 491 -19.71 -1.78 -14.06
C GLY A 491 -18.63 -1.82 -15.15
N LEU A 492 -18.47 -0.75 -15.95
CA LEU A 492 -17.45 -0.66 -17.01
C LEU A 492 -16.01 -0.68 -16.48
N SER A 493 -15.80 -0.45 -15.19
CA SER A 493 -14.48 -0.54 -14.57
C SER A 493 -13.84 -1.93 -14.71
N SER A 494 -14.63 -3.00 -14.63
CA SER A 494 -14.15 -4.38 -14.67
C SER A 494 -13.59 -4.77 -16.05
N PRO A 495 -14.30 -4.56 -17.18
CA PRO A 495 -13.74 -4.83 -18.50
C PRO A 495 -12.55 -3.92 -18.85
N GLN A 496 -12.55 -2.65 -18.39
CA GLN A 496 -11.37 -1.78 -18.53
C GLN A 496 -10.17 -2.36 -17.75
N ALA A 497 -10.37 -2.78 -16.50
CA ALA A 497 -9.34 -3.40 -15.66
C ALA A 497 -8.78 -4.69 -16.27
N PHE A 498 -9.66 -5.55 -16.80
CA PHE A 498 -9.27 -6.80 -17.45
C PHE A 498 -8.41 -6.52 -18.70
N THR A 499 -8.80 -5.53 -19.50
CA THR A 499 -8.02 -5.09 -20.67
C THR A 499 -6.63 -4.60 -20.23
N THR A 500 -6.56 -3.72 -19.23
CA THR A 500 -5.31 -3.21 -18.70
C THR A 500 -4.40 -4.31 -18.18
N LEU A 501 -4.94 -5.24 -17.39
CA LEU A 501 -4.18 -6.36 -16.85
C LEU A 501 -3.67 -7.27 -17.98
N THR A 502 -4.49 -7.51 -19.00
CA THR A 502 -4.10 -8.29 -20.17
C THR A 502 -2.94 -7.62 -20.92
N VAL A 503 -3.05 -6.32 -21.23
CA VAL A 503 -1.99 -5.54 -21.88
C VAL A 503 -0.71 -5.56 -21.05
N LEU A 504 -0.82 -5.35 -19.74
CA LEU A 504 0.31 -5.31 -18.82
C LEU A 504 1.01 -6.68 -18.73
N VAL A 505 0.27 -7.75 -18.43
CA VAL A 505 0.83 -9.08 -18.23
C VAL A 505 1.35 -9.64 -19.54
N ALA A 506 0.53 -9.65 -20.60
CA ALA A 506 0.96 -10.17 -21.90
C ALA A 506 2.10 -9.32 -22.48
N GLY A 507 2.06 -8.00 -22.35
CA GLY A 507 3.11 -7.11 -22.82
C GLY A 507 4.45 -7.38 -22.12
N LEU A 508 4.43 -7.54 -20.79
CA LEU A 508 5.64 -7.88 -20.03
C LEU A 508 6.16 -9.29 -20.35
N LEU A 509 5.28 -10.27 -20.58
CA LEU A 509 5.65 -11.65 -20.94
C LEU A 509 6.22 -11.76 -22.36
N ILE A 510 5.60 -11.09 -23.34
CA ILE A 510 6.11 -11.00 -24.71
C ILE A 510 7.48 -10.32 -24.67
N ASN A 511 7.60 -9.17 -24.00
CA ASN A 511 8.88 -8.49 -23.86
C ASN A 511 9.93 -9.37 -23.19
N ARG A 512 9.59 -10.06 -22.08
CA ARG A 512 10.52 -10.99 -21.42
C ARG A 512 11.00 -12.09 -22.35
N SER A 513 10.13 -12.61 -23.21
CA SER A 513 10.45 -13.65 -24.19
C SER A 513 11.34 -13.12 -25.31
N MET A 514 11.08 -11.91 -25.81
CA MET A 514 11.93 -11.24 -26.80
C MET A 514 13.33 -10.92 -26.27
N MET A 515 13.44 -10.64 -24.96
CA MET A 515 14.72 -10.29 -24.32
C MET A 515 15.60 -11.50 -23.99
N ARG A 516 15.20 -12.72 -24.37
CA ARG A 516 16.03 -13.93 -24.20
C ARG A 516 17.25 -13.85 -25.12
N GLY A 517 18.45 -13.95 -24.54
CA GLY A 517 19.71 -13.87 -25.31
C GLY A 517 20.07 -12.46 -25.80
N ALA A 518 19.38 -11.43 -25.32
CA ALA A 518 19.63 -10.04 -25.73
C ALA A 518 21.09 -9.61 -25.46
N LYS A 519 21.72 -8.95 -26.43
CA LYS A 519 23.09 -8.44 -26.31
C LYS A 519 23.10 -7.18 -25.45
N VAL A 520 23.86 -7.17 -24.36
CA VAL A 520 23.98 -6.03 -23.45
C VAL A 520 25.05 -5.08 -23.99
N HIS A 521 24.72 -3.81 -24.24
CA HIS A 521 25.65 -2.80 -24.76
C HIS A 521 26.62 -2.29 -23.70
N GLY A 522 26.26 -2.41 -22.42
CA GLY A 522 27.10 -2.04 -21.28
C GLY A 522 26.36 -2.22 -19.95
N PRO A 523 27.10 -2.26 -18.82
CA PRO A 523 26.49 -2.25 -17.50
C PRO A 523 25.77 -0.92 -17.25
N ILE A 524 24.83 -0.93 -16.30
CA ILE A 524 24.21 0.30 -15.81
C ILE A 524 25.24 1.03 -14.94
N GLU A 525 25.47 2.32 -15.21
CA GLU A 525 26.42 3.15 -14.47
C GLU A 525 25.75 3.71 -13.21
N TRP A 526 25.60 2.84 -12.20
CA TRP A 526 25.05 3.22 -10.90
C TRP A 526 25.82 4.39 -10.29
N GLY A 527 25.11 5.35 -9.73
CA GLY A 527 25.70 6.54 -9.12
C GLY A 527 25.78 7.74 -10.07
N LYS A 528 25.54 7.55 -11.38
CA LYS A 528 25.58 8.59 -12.41
C LYS A 528 24.19 9.08 -12.86
N ILE A 529 23.12 8.72 -12.14
CA ILE A 529 21.79 9.29 -12.39
C ILE A 529 21.75 10.80 -12.10
N SER A 530 20.91 11.53 -12.83
CA SER A 530 20.76 12.98 -12.63
C SER A 530 20.18 13.31 -11.25
N VAL A 531 20.59 14.45 -10.69
CA VAL A 531 20.03 14.99 -9.43
C VAL A 531 18.51 15.15 -9.54
N ARG A 532 18.01 15.57 -10.72
CA ARG A 532 16.56 15.70 -11.00
C ARG A 532 15.82 14.38 -10.82
N GLY A 533 16.42 13.26 -11.25
CA GLY A 533 15.87 11.92 -11.04
C GLY A 533 15.73 11.59 -9.55
N MET A 534 16.74 11.89 -8.75
CA MET A 534 16.72 11.62 -7.30
C MET A 534 15.78 12.54 -6.53
N VAL A 535 15.68 13.82 -6.91
CA VAL A 535 14.69 14.74 -6.33
C VAL A 535 13.26 14.28 -6.67
N ALA A 536 13.01 13.85 -7.91
CA ALA A 536 11.71 13.29 -8.28
C ALA A 536 11.39 12.04 -7.46
N LEU A 537 12.38 11.18 -7.25
CA LEU A 537 12.26 9.97 -6.45
C LEU A 537 11.96 10.26 -4.96
N PHE A 538 12.61 11.27 -4.37
CA PHE A 538 12.29 11.76 -3.03
C PHE A 538 10.88 12.35 -2.96
N GLY A 539 10.48 13.15 -3.96
CA GLY A 539 9.14 13.74 -4.08
C GLY A 539 8.03 12.70 -4.18
N LEU A 540 8.28 11.56 -4.84
CA LEU A 540 7.35 10.43 -4.87
C LEU A 540 7.04 9.90 -3.47
N ALA A 541 8.06 9.77 -2.62
CA ALA A 541 7.88 9.29 -1.26
C ALA A 541 7.02 10.25 -0.43
N ALA A 542 7.29 11.56 -0.52
CA ALA A 542 6.49 12.58 0.15
C ALA A 542 5.04 12.59 -0.35
N THR A 543 4.84 12.53 -1.68
CA THR A 543 3.52 12.47 -2.32
C THR A 543 2.71 11.27 -1.80
N PHE A 544 3.34 10.11 -1.70
CA PHE A 544 2.69 8.90 -1.20
C PHE A 544 2.22 9.06 0.26
N THR A 545 3.09 9.55 1.15
CA THR A 545 2.73 9.77 2.57
C THR A 545 1.59 10.77 2.72
N TRP A 546 1.52 11.77 1.85
CA TRP A 546 0.43 12.75 1.86
C TRP A 546 -0.89 12.10 1.41
N VAL A 547 -0.88 11.31 0.32
CA VAL A 547 -2.06 10.55 -0.14
C VAL A 547 -2.59 9.63 0.95
N MET A 548 -1.70 8.91 1.64
CA MET A 548 -2.07 8.00 2.72
C MET A 548 -2.77 8.72 3.88
N GLY A 549 -2.24 9.87 4.30
CA GLY A 549 -2.86 10.70 5.35
C GLY A 549 -4.21 11.27 4.93
N LEU A 550 -4.28 11.80 3.70
CA LEU A 550 -5.50 12.32 3.11
C LEU A 550 -6.61 11.26 3.04
N MET A 551 -6.29 10.06 2.57
CA MET A 551 -7.27 8.96 2.45
C MET A 551 -7.71 8.44 3.81
N GLY A 552 -6.82 8.44 4.82
CA GLY A 552 -7.20 8.17 6.21
C GLY A 552 -8.27 9.15 6.71
N TYR A 553 -8.06 10.45 6.49
CA TYR A 553 -9.02 11.49 6.85
C TYR A 553 -10.34 11.35 6.10
N ILE A 554 -10.31 11.20 4.76
CA ILE A 554 -11.51 11.06 3.92
C ILE A 554 -12.38 9.91 4.41
N ARG A 555 -11.80 8.74 4.71
CA ARG A 555 -12.56 7.60 5.25
C ARG A 555 -13.16 7.92 6.60
N SER A 556 -12.39 8.54 7.51
CA SER A 556 -12.90 8.89 8.83
C SER A 556 -14.07 9.88 8.76
N SER A 557 -13.91 10.93 7.96
CA SER A 557 -14.92 11.98 7.75
C SER A 557 -16.12 11.54 6.91
N GLY A 558 -16.01 10.42 6.19
CA GLY A 558 -17.14 9.81 5.48
C GLY A 558 -18.29 9.41 6.40
N ARG A 559 -18.02 9.23 7.71
CA ARG A 559 -19.04 9.00 8.75
C ARG A 559 -19.63 10.28 9.34
N LEU A 560 -19.18 11.46 8.91
CA LEU A 560 -19.68 12.76 9.39
C LEU A 560 -19.60 12.88 10.93
N SER A 561 -20.76 12.90 11.59
CA SER A 561 -20.95 13.04 13.03
C SER A 561 -21.23 11.70 13.71
N TRP A 562 -20.64 10.60 13.22
CA TRP A 562 -20.77 9.27 13.80
C TRP A 562 -19.41 8.66 14.16
N HIS A 563 -19.30 8.11 15.36
CA HIS A 563 -18.19 7.22 15.73
C HIS A 563 -18.33 5.87 15.03
N VAL A 564 -19.55 5.29 15.07
CA VAL A 564 -19.95 4.09 14.34
C VAL A 564 -21.19 4.44 13.53
N ASN A 565 -21.10 4.31 12.21
CA ASN A 565 -22.12 4.76 11.27
C ASN A 565 -23.51 4.22 11.65
N GLU A 566 -24.48 5.12 11.82
CA GLU A 566 -25.88 4.82 12.16
C GLU A 566 -26.14 4.10 13.50
N LEU A 567 -25.10 3.85 14.31
CA LEU A 567 -25.24 3.20 15.61
C LEU A 567 -24.81 4.09 16.78
N MET A 568 -23.67 4.77 16.65
CA MET A 568 -23.10 5.58 17.72
C MET A 568 -22.79 7.00 17.21
N PRO A 569 -23.68 7.97 17.46
CA PRO A 569 -23.45 9.36 17.07
C PRO A 569 -22.28 9.95 17.89
N ASP A 570 -21.53 10.85 17.26
CA ASP A 570 -20.57 11.72 17.93
C ASP A 570 -21.31 12.95 18.45
N LEU A 571 -21.57 12.97 19.76
CA LEU A 571 -22.26 14.08 20.44
C LEU A 571 -21.25 15.03 21.12
N SER A 572 -19.97 14.88 20.81
CA SER A 572 -18.95 15.76 21.37
C SER A 572 -19.06 17.17 20.77
N PRO A 573 -18.59 18.21 21.48
CA PRO A 573 -18.50 19.57 20.92
C PRO A 573 -17.64 19.64 19.65
N TRP A 574 -16.81 18.63 19.41
CA TRP A 574 -15.89 18.53 18.28
C TRP A 574 -16.47 17.69 17.13
N ALA A 575 -17.77 17.39 17.15
CA ALA A 575 -18.47 16.62 16.13
C ALA A 575 -18.69 17.39 14.80
N TYR A 576 -17.66 18.06 14.28
CA TYR A 576 -17.71 18.82 13.03
C TYR A 576 -16.75 18.23 11.98
N THR A 577 -17.00 18.53 10.71
CA THR A 577 -16.06 18.20 9.62
C THR A 577 -15.18 19.41 9.35
N PRO A 578 -13.85 19.33 9.59
CA PRO A 578 -12.94 20.44 9.32
C PRO A 578 -12.97 20.92 7.87
N SER A 579 -12.65 22.21 7.68
CA SER A 579 -12.50 22.80 6.35
C SER A 579 -11.36 22.13 5.55
N LEU A 580 -11.44 22.23 4.22
CA LEU A 580 -10.43 21.69 3.31
C LEU A 580 -9.01 22.17 3.68
N GLY A 581 -8.87 23.46 3.95
CA GLY A 581 -7.58 24.08 4.30
C GLY A 581 -7.06 23.60 5.65
N PHE A 582 -7.91 23.44 6.66
CA PHE A 582 -7.50 22.88 7.94
C PHE A 582 -7.03 21.43 7.76
N ALA A 583 -7.79 20.64 7.01
CA ALA A 583 -7.45 19.24 6.81
C ALA A 583 -6.13 19.05 6.05
N ALA A 584 -5.90 19.83 5.00
CA ALA A 584 -4.64 19.82 4.27
C ALA A 584 -3.44 20.20 5.16
N LYS A 585 -3.59 21.23 6.02
CA LYS A 585 -2.56 21.63 6.99
C LYS A 585 -2.26 20.50 7.99
N MET A 586 -3.30 19.86 8.52
CA MET A 586 -3.16 18.77 9.49
C MET A 586 -2.49 17.53 8.89
N VAL A 587 -2.86 17.15 7.68
CA VAL A 587 -2.20 16.06 6.95
C VAL A 587 -0.73 16.39 6.68
N THR A 588 -0.44 17.64 6.29
CA THR A 588 0.93 18.11 6.05
C THR A 588 1.76 18.11 7.33
N LEU A 589 1.22 18.59 8.44
CA LEU A 589 1.88 18.55 9.75
C LEU A 589 2.23 17.11 10.14
N ASN A 590 1.27 16.19 10.02
CA ASN A 590 1.49 14.78 10.31
C ASN A 590 2.55 14.15 9.41
N MET A 591 2.53 14.47 8.11
CA MET A 591 3.55 14.00 7.17
C MET A 591 4.95 14.51 7.56
N VAL A 592 5.08 15.80 7.90
CA VAL A 592 6.36 16.39 8.31
C VAL A 592 6.87 15.73 9.59
N VAL A 593 6.03 15.55 10.61
CA VAL A 593 6.41 14.86 11.85
C VAL A 593 6.86 13.43 11.57
N PHE A 594 6.09 12.68 10.76
CA PHE A 594 6.46 11.32 10.37
C PHE A 594 7.84 11.28 9.72
N TRP A 595 8.11 12.14 8.74
CA TRP A 595 9.42 12.17 8.07
C TRP A 595 10.55 12.62 8.98
N LEU A 596 10.35 13.61 9.85
CA LEU A 596 11.35 14.02 10.84
C LEU A 596 11.73 12.84 11.75
N THR A 597 10.73 12.09 12.21
CA THR A 597 10.95 10.92 13.05
C THR A 597 11.62 9.77 12.28
N VAL A 598 11.23 9.50 11.03
CA VAL A 598 11.88 8.51 10.17
C VAL A 598 13.35 8.87 9.90
N LEU A 599 13.64 10.14 9.60
CA LEU A 599 15.02 10.60 9.40
C LEU A 599 15.84 10.47 10.69
N LEU A 600 15.26 10.78 11.85
CA LEU A 600 15.89 10.55 13.16
C LEU A 600 16.17 9.07 13.40
N LEU A 601 15.22 8.18 13.11
CA LEU A 601 15.42 6.72 13.22
C LEU A 601 16.58 6.25 12.35
N PHE A 602 16.65 6.70 11.10
CA PHE A 602 17.77 6.36 10.22
C PHE A 602 19.10 6.90 10.71
N TRP A 603 19.11 8.13 11.23
CA TRP A 603 20.30 8.72 11.82
C TRP A 603 20.81 7.91 13.01
N ILE A 604 19.92 7.53 13.94
CA ILE A 604 20.25 6.65 15.09
C ILE A 604 20.77 5.30 14.58
N SER A 605 20.07 4.66 13.64
CA SER A 605 20.48 3.36 13.10
C SER A 605 21.80 3.38 12.31
N SER A 606 22.21 4.56 11.82
CA SER A 606 23.43 4.69 11.00
C SER A 606 24.72 4.87 11.80
N ARG A 607 24.63 5.23 13.10
CA ARG A 607 25.81 5.41 13.96
C ARG A 607 26.63 4.13 14.16
N ASP A 608 26.01 2.97 14.00
CA ASP A 608 26.65 1.66 14.20
C ASP A 608 27.09 0.97 12.90
N ARG A 609 27.21 1.68 11.77
CA ARG A 609 27.61 1.09 10.48
C ARG A 609 29.12 1.02 10.30
N ARG A 610 29.64 -0.18 10.01
CA ARG A 610 30.87 -0.35 9.19
C ARG A 610 30.43 -0.49 7.73
N ALA A 611 30.96 0.34 6.83
CA ALA A 611 30.64 0.26 5.40
C ALA A 611 31.11 -1.09 4.81
N VAL A 612 30.25 -1.76 4.04
CA VAL A 612 30.63 -2.97 3.30
C VAL A 612 31.36 -2.52 2.01
N PRO A 613 32.62 -2.92 1.78
CA PRO A 613 33.35 -2.55 0.57
C PRO A 613 32.69 -3.10 -0.69
N VAL A 614 32.49 -2.23 -1.69
CA VAL A 614 31.87 -2.55 -2.98
C VAL A 614 32.93 -2.99 -3.99
N THR A 615 33.74 -3.98 -3.66
CA THR A 615 34.64 -4.59 -4.65
C THR A 615 33.84 -5.64 -5.42
N GLY A 616 33.30 -5.28 -6.60
CA GLY A 616 32.67 -6.25 -7.52
C GLY A 616 31.21 -5.96 -7.93
N LEU A 617 30.87 -4.71 -8.29
CA LEU A 617 29.69 -4.45 -9.15
C LEU A 617 29.99 -4.72 -10.65
N ILE A 618 31.23 -5.09 -10.95
CA ILE A 618 31.74 -5.38 -12.28
C ILE A 618 31.87 -6.91 -12.39
N PRO A 619 31.20 -7.59 -13.34
CA PRO A 619 31.50 -8.97 -13.66
C PRO A 619 33.00 -9.12 -13.88
N GLN A 620 33.65 -10.14 -13.32
CA GLN A 620 35.11 -10.34 -13.46
C GLN A 620 35.60 -10.35 -14.93
N ASN A 621 34.70 -10.56 -15.90
CA ASN A 621 34.98 -10.46 -17.34
C ASN A 621 35.12 -9.03 -17.89
N SER A 622 35.14 -7.99 -17.04
CA SER A 622 35.22 -6.59 -17.48
C SER A 622 36.50 -5.86 -17.02
N ARG A 623 37.52 -6.58 -16.55
CA ARG A 623 38.85 -5.99 -16.47
C ARG A 623 39.36 -5.81 -17.91
N PRO A 624 39.75 -4.61 -18.36
CA PRO A 624 40.63 -4.53 -19.51
C PRO A 624 41.86 -5.35 -19.18
N ILE A 625 42.26 -6.24 -20.09
CA ILE A 625 43.57 -6.87 -20.05
C ILE A 625 44.56 -5.71 -20.19
N LEU A 626 45.01 -5.18 -19.05
CA LEU A 626 46.20 -4.34 -19.02
C LEU A 626 47.38 -5.27 -19.33
N PRO A 627 48.29 -4.92 -20.26
CA PRO A 627 49.48 -5.72 -20.49
C PRO A 627 50.24 -5.81 -19.16
N GLU A 628 50.66 -7.03 -18.79
CA GLU A 628 51.54 -7.26 -17.66
C GLU A 628 52.75 -6.33 -17.78
N ALA A 629 52.93 -5.46 -16.78
CA ALA A 629 54.16 -4.72 -16.63
C ALA A 629 55.26 -5.76 -16.40
N ARG A 630 56.17 -5.89 -17.37
CA ARG A 630 57.42 -6.65 -17.20
C ARG A 630 58.11 -6.11 -15.95
N GLU A 631 58.27 -6.98 -14.95
CA GLU A 631 59.19 -6.76 -13.85
C GLU A 631 60.59 -6.53 -14.43
N ALA A 632 61.10 -5.31 -14.27
CA ALA A 632 62.52 -5.05 -14.40
C ALA A 632 63.20 -5.60 -13.15
N GLN A 633 63.93 -6.71 -13.30
CA GLN A 633 64.92 -7.15 -12.31
C GLN A 633 66.11 -6.18 -12.32
N PRO A 634 66.57 -5.67 -11.16
CA PRO A 634 67.92 -5.18 -11.01
C PRO A 634 68.81 -6.21 -10.30
N SER A 635 70.00 -6.38 -10.91
CA SER A 635 71.21 -7.18 -10.61
C SER A 635 71.11 -8.70 -10.71
#